data_AF-A0AAW2PUM6-F1
#
_entry.id   AF-A0AAW2PUM6-F1
#
_cell.length_a   1.000
_cell.length_b   1.000
_cell.length_c   1.000
_cell.angle_alpha   90.00
_cell.angle_beta   90.00
_cell.angle_gamma   90.00
#
_symmetry.space_group_name_H-M   'P 1'
#
loop_
_entity.id
_entity.type
_entity.pdbx_description
1 polymer ?
#
loop_
_entity_poly.entity_id
_entity_poly.type
_entity_poly.pdbx_seq_one_letter_code
_entity_poly.pdbx_strand_id
1 'polypeptide(L)' 'MPQQEHAKVDDPNLKLTPDRKSQPLVYDRTKVDGPSSKLNSSRTSSRIEFKHEFVIARVEEPRNISGKELDEDKNRSLPH' A
#
# COMPACT_ATOMS: atom_id res chain seq x y z
N MET A 1 6.45 19.93 -3.81
CA MET A 1 5.88 18.58 -3.66
C MET A 1 5.42 18.43 -2.21
N PRO A 2 4.13 18.25 -1.90
CA PRO A 2 3.72 17.91 -0.54
C PRO A 2 4.15 16.48 -0.21
N GLN A 3 4.81 16.28 0.93
CA GLN A 3 5.19 14.95 1.42
C GLN A 3 3.91 14.17 1.77
N GLN A 4 3.71 12.99 1.16
CA GLN A 4 2.65 12.07 1.58
C GLN A 4 2.97 11.57 2.99
N GLU A 5 2.14 11.96 3.96
CA GLU A 5 2.25 11.49 5.33
C GLU A 5 1.68 10.06 5.39
N HIS A 6 2.53 9.06 5.60
CA HIS A 6 2.07 7.68 5.79
C HIS A 6 1.49 7.54 7.20
N ALA A 7 0.20 7.24 7.29
CA ALA A 7 -0.44 6.91 8.57
C ALA A 7 0.22 5.67 9.18
N LYS A 8 0.88 5.85 10.32
CA LYS A 8 1.45 4.76 11.12
C LYS A 8 0.32 4.06 11.87
N VAL A 9 0.21 2.75 11.70
CA VAL A 9 -0.77 1.91 12.40
C VAL A 9 -0.01 0.94 13.28
N ASP A 10 0.00 1.19 14.59
CA ASP A 10 0.59 0.31 15.59
C ASP A 10 -0.47 -0.70 16.07
N ASP A 11 -0.69 -1.76 15.30
CA ASP A 11 -1.59 -2.87 15.67
C ASP A 11 -0.79 -4.18 15.81
N PRO A 12 -0.79 -4.83 16.99
CA PRO A 12 -0.04 -6.07 17.24
C PRO A 12 -0.51 -7.25 16.38
N ASN A 13 -1.71 -7.19 15.82
CA ASN A 13 -2.25 -8.22 14.93
C ASN A 13 -1.90 -7.98 13.46
N LEU A 14 -1.25 -6.85 13.16
CA LEU A 14 -0.84 -6.51 11.81
C LEU A 14 0.44 -7.24 11.42
N LYS A 15 0.35 -8.08 10.39
CA LYS A 15 1.51 -8.73 9.78
C LYS A 15 1.84 -8.03 8.46
N LEU A 16 2.95 -7.31 8.45
CA LEU A 16 3.49 -6.66 7.26
C LEU A 16 4.62 -7.51 6.68
N THR A 17 4.49 -7.85 5.40
CA THR A 17 5.56 -8.38 4.56
C THR A 17 5.80 -7.40 3.41
N PRO A 18 6.97 -7.41 2.75
CA PRO A 18 7.32 -6.44 1.71
C PRO A 18 6.24 -6.30 0.61
N ASP A 19 5.58 -7.40 0.28
CA ASP A 19 4.60 -7.45 -0.81
C ASP A 19 3.14 -7.52 -0.32
N ARG A 20 2.91 -7.70 0.99
CA ARG A 20 1.57 -8.01 1.52
C ARG A 20 1.36 -7.56 2.96
N LYS A 21 0.20 -6.95 3.21
CA LYS A 21 -0.37 -6.70 4.54
C LYS A 21 -1.45 -7.73 4.85
N SER A 22 -1.35 -8.39 5.99
CA SER A 22 -2.42 -9.22 6.54
C SER A 22 -2.88 -8.67 7.88
N GLN A 23 -4.19 -8.53 8.06
CA GLN A 23 -4.81 -8.10 9.32
C GLN A 23 -6.04 -8.97 9.62
N PRO A 24 -6.06 -9.71 10.75
CA PRO A 24 -7.25 -10.41 11.18
C PRO A 24 -8.26 -9.39 11.74
N LEU A 25 -9.48 -9.39 11.22
CA LEU A 25 -10.61 -8.65 11.78
C LEU A 25 -11.54 -9.63 12.48
N VAL A 26 -11.76 -9.41 13.78
CA VAL A 26 -12.84 -10.05 14.53
C VAL A 26 -14.02 -9.09 14.55
N TYR A 27 -15.20 -9.56 14.17
CA TYR A 27 -16.41 -8.75 14.22
C TYR A 27 -17.57 -9.56 14.80
N ASP A 28 -18.43 -8.85 15.51
CA ASP A 28 -19.65 -9.40 16.08
C ASP A 28 -20.84 -9.00 15.23
N ARG A 29 -21.75 -9.94 15.02
CA ARG A 29 -23.02 -9.71 14.33
C ARG A 29 -24.16 -10.14 15.22
N THR A 30 -25.13 -9.26 15.40
CA THR A 30 -26.38 -9.57 16.09
C THR A 30 -27.48 -9.75 15.05
N LYS A 31 -28.16 -10.90 15.08
CA LYS A 31 -29.41 -11.12 14.33
C LYS A 31 -30.57 -10.82 15.27
N VAL A 32 -31.59 -10.14 14.75
CA VAL A 32 -32.79 -9.78 15.49
C VAL A 32 -33.97 -10.22 14.67
N ASP A 33 -34.78 -11.11 15.22
CA ASP A 33 -35.88 -11.77 14.52
C ASP A 33 -37.09 -11.91 15.44
N GLY A 34 -38.30 -11.86 14.88
CA GLY A 34 -39.56 -12.03 15.62
C GLY A 34 -40.50 -10.82 15.52
N PRO A 35 -41.71 -10.93 16.07
CA PRO A 35 -42.67 -9.83 16.09
C PRO A 35 -42.15 -8.68 16.98
N SER A 36 -42.56 -7.45 16.68
CA SER A 36 -42.14 -6.25 17.43
C SER A 36 -42.47 -6.31 18.93
N SER A 37 -43.49 -7.08 19.32
CA SER A 37 -43.88 -7.32 20.72
C SER A 37 -42.97 -8.31 21.45
N LYS A 38 -42.15 -9.10 20.72
CA LYS A 38 -41.22 -10.08 21.28
C LYS A 38 -40.08 -10.37 20.31
N LEU A 39 -39.14 -9.42 20.23
CA LEU A 39 -37.92 -9.58 19.46
C LEU A 39 -37.00 -10.59 20.16
N ASN A 40 -36.55 -11.58 19.39
CA ASN A 40 -35.45 -12.45 19.78
C ASN A 40 -34.17 -11.89 19.18
N SER A 41 -33.07 -11.98 19.91
CA SER A 41 -31.76 -11.62 19.37
C SER A 41 -30.75 -12.72 19.64
N SER A 42 -29.84 -12.91 18.68
CA SER A 42 -28.75 -13.87 18.78
C SER A 42 -27.47 -13.20 18.30
N ARG A 43 -26.40 -13.30 19.11
CA ARG A 43 -25.08 -12.74 18.81
C ARG A 43 -24.17 -13.85 18.29
N THR A 44 -23.51 -13.58 17.18
CA THR A 44 -22.51 -14.46 16.57
C THR A 44 -21.22 -13.68 16.36
N SER A 45 -20.09 -14.26 16.76
CA SER A 45 -18.75 -13.70 16.51
C SER A 45 -18.12 -14.38 15.30
N SER A 46 -17.41 -13.63 14.47
CA SER A 46 -16.71 -14.16 13.29
C SER A 46 -15.34 -13.52 13.15
N ARG A 47 -14.39 -14.28 12.60
CA ARG A 47 -13.02 -13.82 12.33
C ARG A 47 -12.73 -13.98 10.85
N ILE A 48 -12.29 -12.91 10.22
CA ILE A 48 -11.85 -12.89 8.82
C ILE A 48 -10.41 -12.39 8.76
N GLU A 49 -9.62 -12.92 7.81
CA GLU A 49 -8.25 -12.46 7.56
C GLU A 49 -8.25 -11.60 6.30
N PHE A 50 -8.06 -10.28 6.44
CA PHE A 50 -7.91 -9.38 5.31
C PHE A 50 -6.48 -9.42 4.81
N LYS A 51 -6.32 -9.72 3.52
CA LYS A 51 -5.05 -9.77 2.81
C LYS A 51 -5.03 -8.70 1.74
N HIS A 52 -4.08 -7.78 1.81
CA HIS A 52 -3.91 -6.71 0.84
C HIS A 52 -2.50 -6.77 0.27
N GLU A 53 -2.39 -6.80 -1.06
CA GLU A 53 -1.13 -6.80 -1.78
C GLU A 53 -0.76 -5.36 -2.13
N PHE A 54 0.46 -4.95 -1.79
CA PHE A 54 0.95 -3.63 -2.15
C PHE A 54 1.84 -3.76 -3.39
N VAL A 55 1.60 -2.89 -4.38
CA VAL A 55 2.58 -2.66 -5.44
C VAL A 55 3.47 -1.50 -5.00
N ILE A 56 4.64 -1.81 -4.45
CA ILE A 56 5.66 -0.78 -4.22
C ILE A 56 6.34 -0.54 -5.58
N ALA A 57 5.95 0.54 -6.26
CA ALA A 57 6.65 0.97 -7.45
C ALA A 57 8.12 1.25 -7.07
N ARG A 58 9.05 0.46 -7.60
CA ARG A 58 10.48 0.77 -7.47
C ARG A 58 10.74 2.06 -8.24
N VAL A 59 11.04 3.13 -7.53
CA VAL A 59 11.58 4.35 -8.15
C VAL A 59 13.00 3.99 -8.59
N GLU A 60 13.22 3.85 -9.90
CA GLU A 60 14.59 3.82 -10.43
C GLU A 60 15.25 5.14 -10.06
N GLU A 61 16.44 5.08 -9.46
CA GLU A 61 17.23 6.28 -9.14
C GLU A 61 17.39 7.15 -10.40
N PRO A 62 17.24 8.49 -10.30
CA PRO A 62 17.59 9.35 -11.41
C PRO A 62 19.08 9.14 -11.71
N ARG A 63 19.39 8.64 -12.92
CA ARG A 63 20.76 8.56 -13.41
C ARG A 63 21.39 9.93 -13.27
N ASN A 64 22.41 10.01 -12.43
CA ASN A 64 23.17 11.21 -12.13
C ASN A 64 23.95 11.59 -13.41
N ILE A 65 23.38 12.44 -14.27
CA ILE A 65 24.14 13.09 -15.34
C ILE A 65 24.99 14.19 -14.70
N SER A 66 26.08 13.78 -14.06
CA SER A 66 27.19 14.67 -13.70
C SER A 66 27.68 15.30 -15.00
N GLY A 67 27.43 16.60 -15.16
CA GLY A 67 28.00 17.39 -16.24
C GLY A 67 29.52 17.23 -16.22
N LYS A 68 30.05 16.47 -17.18
CA LYS A 68 31.43 16.63 -17.59
C LYS A 68 31.45 17.77 -18.57
N GLU A 69 32.23 18.78 -18.21
CA GLU A 69 32.56 19.94 -19.03
C GLU A 69 33.16 19.52 -20.38
N LEU A 70 33.15 20.52 -21.28
CA LEU A 70 33.69 20.52 -22.63
C LEU A 70 34.96 19.69 -22.84
N ASP A 71 35.00 19.00 -23.98
CA ASP A 71 36.21 19.02 -24.83
C ASP A 71 35.78 19.52 -26.21
N GLU A 72 36.09 20.78 -26.48
CA GLU A 72 36.32 21.24 -27.84
C GLU A 72 37.53 20.46 -28.36
N ASP A 73 37.31 19.48 -29.23
CA ASP A 73 38.38 19.13 -30.15
C ASP A 73 37.89 18.86 -31.57
N LYS A 74 38.67 19.45 -32.46
CA LYS A 74 38.53 19.53 -33.91
C LYS A 74 38.53 18.13 -34.50
N ASN A 75 37.70 17.86 -35.51
CA ASN A 75 38.03 17.13 -36.76
C ASN A 75 36.72 16.88 -37.54
N ARG A 76 36.34 17.75 -38.48
CA ARG A 76 36.65 17.74 -39.93
C ARG A 76 35.82 16.74 -40.76
N SER A 77 34.94 17.33 -41.58
CA SER A 77 34.36 16.87 -42.87
C SER A 77 33.14 15.94 -42.89
N LEU A 78 32.02 16.51 -43.36
CA LEU A 78 30.91 15.81 -44.04
C LEU A 78 31.36 15.41 -45.45
N PRO A 79 31.04 14.19 -45.95
CA PRO A 79 31.04 13.93 -47.39
C PRO A 79 29.67 14.24 -48.00
N HIS A 80 29.73 14.47 -49.31
CA HIS A 80 28.75 15.06 -50.22
C HIS A 80 27.59 14.13 -50.59
#